data_AF-A0A954HFZ1-F1
#
_entry.id   AF-A0A954HFZ1-F1
#
_cell.length_a   1.000
_cell.length_b   1.000
_cell.length_c   1.000
_cell.angle_alpha   90.00
_cell.angle_beta   90.00
_cell.angle_gamma   90.00
#
_symmetry.space_group_name_H-M   'P 1'
#
loop_
_entity.id
_entity.type
_entity.pdbx_description
1 polymer ?
#
loop_
_entity_poly.entity_id
_entity_poly.type
_entity_poly.pdbx_seq_one_letter_code
_entity_poly.pdbx_strand_id
1 'polypeptide(L)' 'YYVLVGWFPAMSLINIAPMLGYGGVGLLLASGVGFTTGVWFLVNDHRATWYHAIWHVLVVLSTGCQYCAILFFVVR' A
#
# COMPACT_ATOMS: atom_id res chain seq x y z
N TYR A 1 3.57 6.36 16.07
CA TYR A 1 3.10 7.62 15.47
C TYR A 1 3.01 7.56 13.94
N TYR A 2 4.03 7.10 13.21
CA TYR A 2 4.03 7.06 11.73
C TYR A 2 3.02 6.11 11.04
N VAL A 3 2.64 4.99 11.68
CA VAL A 3 1.76 3.97 11.06
C VAL A 3 0.34 4.50 10.82
N LEU A 4 -0.15 5.42 11.65
CA LEU A 4 -1.49 6.01 11.51
C LEU A 4 -1.62 6.92 10.28
N VAL A 5 -0.52 7.56 9.86
CA VAL A 5 -0.52 8.45 8.69
C VAL A 5 -0.59 7.65 7.38
N GLY A 6 0.05 6.47 7.34
CA GLY A 6 0.05 5.60 6.15
C GLY A 6 -1.31 4.98 5.79
N TRP A 7 -2.25 4.95 6.75
CA TRP A 7 -3.61 4.41 6.54
C TRP A 7 -4.64 5.45 6.10
N PHE A 8 -4.32 6.75 6.09
CA PHE A 8 -5.24 7.78 5.60
C PHE A 8 -5.77 7.52 4.17
N PRO A 9 -4.94 7.08 3.21
CA PRO A 9 -5.43 6.72 1.88
C PRO A 9 -6.45 5.56 1.90
N ALA A 10 -6.33 4.64 2.87
CA ALA A 10 -7.28 3.54 3.06
C ALA A 10 -8.66 4.02 3.56
N MET A 11 -8.72 5.13 4.29
CA MET A 11 -9.99 5.74 4.70
C MET A 11 -10.68 6.46 3.52
N SER A 12 -9.90 7.10 2.65
CA SER A 12 -10.43 7.73 1.44
C SER A 12 -10.96 6.70 0.43
N LEU A 13 -10.42 5.49 0.46
CA LEU A 13 -10.70 4.35 -0.42
C LEU A 13 -12.19 3.99 -0.52
N ILE A 14 -12.94 4.04 0.59
CA ILE A 14 -14.40 3.78 0.59
C ILE A 14 -15.16 4.75 -0.32
N ASN A 15 -14.74 6.00 -0.41
CA ASN A 15 -15.43 7.02 -1.18
C ASN A 15 -15.05 6.98 -2.67
N ILE A 16 -13.82 6.56 -2.99
CA ILE A 16 -13.30 6.50 -4.37
C ILE A 16 -13.51 5.14 -5.04
N ALA A 17 -13.73 4.07 -4.27
CA ALA A 17 -13.94 2.72 -4.80
C ALA A 17 -15.06 2.61 -5.86
N PRO A 18 -16.22 3.28 -5.72
CA PRO A 18 -17.27 3.24 -6.74
C PRO A 18 -16.87 3.88 -8.07
N MET A 19 -15.90 4.83 -8.05
CA MET A 19 -15.46 5.58 -9.22
C MET A 19 -14.32 4.88 -9.99
N LEU A 20 -13.55 4.02 -9.30
CA LEU A 20 -12.34 3.38 -9.82
C LEU A 20 -12.59 2.09 -10.59
N GLY A 21 -13.78 1.49 -10.45
CA GLY A 21 -14.10 0.16 -10.99
C GLY A 21 -13.25 -0.96 -10.38
N TYR A 22 -13.50 -2.20 -10.80
CA TYR A 22 -12.86 -3.39 -10.21
C TYR A 22 -11.32 -3.40 -10.33
N GLY A 23 -10.77 -2.84 -11.41
CA GLY A 23 -9.31 -2.80 -11.63
C GLY A 23 -8.59 -1.85 -10.67
N GLY A 24 -9.10 -0.64 -10.48
CA GLY A 24 -8.52 0.33 -9.55
C GLY A 24 -8.66 -0.11 -8.10
N VAL A 25 -9.80 -0.72 -7.74
CA VAL A 25 -9.99 -1.34 -6.42
C VAL A 25 -8.98 -2.47 -6.19
N GLY A 26 -8.73 -3.32 -7.19
CA GLY A 26 -7.73 -4.40 -7.09
C GLY A 26 -6.32 -3.89 -6.81
N LEU A 27 -5.88 -2.83 -7.51
CA LEU A 27 -4.56 -2.20 -7.29
C LEU A 27 -4.44 -1.57 -5.89
N LEU A 28 -5.50 -0.94 -5.41
CA LEU A 28 -5.52 -0.33 -4.08
C LEU A 28 -5.52 -1.38 -2.96
N LEU A 29 -6.25 -2.49 -3.13
CA LEU A 29 -6.19 -3.62 -2.20
C LEU A 29 -4.79 -4.23 -2.17
N ALA A 30 -4.16 -4.44 -3.34
CA ALA A 30 -2.79 -4.94 -3.43
C ALA A 30 -1.80 -4.00 -2.72
N SER A 31 -1.99 -2.69 -2.87
CA SER A 31 -1.21 -1.68 -2.15
C SER A 31 -1.37 -1.81 -0.63
N GLY A 32 -2.60 -1.92 -0.12
CA GLY A 32 -2.89 -2.09 1.31
C GLY A 32 -2.30 -3.36 1.90
N VAL A 33 -2.37 -4.48 1.17
CA VAL A 33 -1.76 -5.76 1.57
C VAL A 33 -0.25 -5.65 1.62
N GLY A 34 0.37 -5.04 0.60
CA GLY A 34 1.82 -4.82 0.56
C GLY A 34 2.32 -3.96 1.71
N PHE A 35 1.61 -2.88 2.04
CA PHE A 35 1.94 -2.01 3.17
C PHE A 35 1.82 -2.74 4.52
N THR A 36 0.71 -3.44 4.74
CA THR A 36 0.46 -4.17 6.00
C THR A 36 1.50 -5.27 6.23
N THR A 37 1.83 -6.02 5.17
CA THR A 37 2.87 -7.05 5.21
C THR A 37 4.23 -6.41 5.47
N GLY A 38 4.54 -5.28 4.84
CA GLY A 38 5.75 -4.51 5.10
C GLY A 38 5.87 -4.10 6.57
N VAL A 39 4.81 -3.55 7.17
CA VAL A 39 4.81 -3.15 8.58
C VAL A 39 5.15 -4.33 9.50
N TRP A 40 4.66 -5.54 9.19
CA TRP A 40 5.02 -6.73 9.94
C TRP A 40 6.53 -7.02 9.90
N PHE A 41 7.15 -6.93 8.72
CA PHE A 41 8.61 -7.08 8.57
C PHE A 41 9.38 -5.98 9.30
N LEU A 42 8.90 -4.74 9.27
CA LEU A 42 9.51 -3.60 9.97
C LEU A 42 9.48 -3.79 11.50
N VAL A 43 8.35 -4.22 12.06
CA VAL A 43 8.23 -4.48 13.51
C VAL A 43 9.15 -5.63 13.93
N ASN A 44 9.34 -6.60 13.04
CA ASN A 44 10.17 -7.77 13.29
C ASN A 44 11.63 -7.61 12.82
N ASP A 45 12.06 -6.40 12.46
CA ASP A 45 13.38 -6.12 11.89
C ASP A 45 14.53 -6.54 12.81
N HIS A 46 14.32 -6.47 14.12
CA HIS A 46 15.27 -6.92 15.14
C HIS A 46 15.61 -8.42 15.06
N ARG A 47 14.81 -9.26 14.40
CA ARG A 47 15.08 -10.70 14.29
C ARG A 47 16.07 -11.06 13.19
N ALA A 48 16.23 -10.21 12.19
CA ALA A 48 17.06 -10.50 11.04
C ALA A 48 17.33 -9.23 10.22
N THR A 49 18.59 -8.95 9.94
CA THR A 49 19.03 -7.76 9.17
C THR A 49 18.46 -7.68 7.75
N TRP A 50 18.00 -8.79 7.17
CA TRP A 50 17.37 -8.83 5.85
C TRP A 50 15.88 -8.48 5.87
N TYR A 51 15.24 -8.44 7.04
CA TYR A 51 13.82 -8.07 7.16
C TYR A 51 13.60 -6.60 6.81
N HIS A 52 14.55 -5.73 7.16
CA HIS A 52 14.57 -4.33 6.72
C HIS A 52 14.53 -4.20 5.20
N ALA A 53 15.31 -5.02 4.48
CA ALA A 53 15.37 -4.97 3.03
C ALA A 53 14.05 -5.43 2.40
N ILE A 54 13.42 -6.49 2.95
CA ILE A 54 12.09 -6.94 2.52
C ILE A 54 11.05 -5.86 2.77
N TRP A 55 11.11 -5.18 3.91
CA TRP A 55 10.22 -4.07 4.21
C TRP A 55 10.32 -2.97 3.14
N HIS A 56 11.53 -2.55 2.77
CA HIS A 56 11.72 -1.56 1.69
C HIS A 56 11.09 -2.03 0.37
N VAL A 57 11.35 -3.26 -0.04
CA VAL A 57 10.80 -3.82 -1.30
C VAL A 57 9.27 -3.83 -1.27
N LEU A 58 8.66 -4.23 -0.15
CA LEU A 58 7.20 -4.26 0.01
C LEU A 58 6.60 -2.85 0.00
N VAL A 59 7.26 -1.86 0.61
CA VAL A 59 6.82 -0.46 0.60
C VAL A 59 6.90 0.12 -0.82
N VAL A 60 7.97 -0.15 -1.58
CA VAL A 60 8.11 0.30 -2.97
C VAL A 60 7.06 -0.34 -3.87
N LEU A 61 6.80 -1.65 -3.74
CA LEU A 61 5.74 -2.31 -4.50
C LEU A 61 4.35 -1.77 -4.14
N SER A 62 4.08 -1.58 -2.85
CA SER A 62 2.81 -1.04 -2.35
C SER A 62 2.53 0.37 -2.90
N THR A 63 3.53 1.26 -2.86
CA THR A 63 3.41 2.63 -3.38
C THR A 63 3.33 2.65 -4.90
N GLY A 64 4.04 1.74 -5.59
CA GLY A 64 3.90 1.52 -7.03
C GLY A 64 2.48 1.11 -7.45
N CYS A 65 1.86 0.15 -6.74
CA CYS A 65 0.47 -0.23 -6.99
C CYS A 65 -0.51 0.94 -6.77
N GLN A 66 -0.29 1.74 -5.72
CA GLN A 66 -1.10 2.93 -5.44
C GLN A 66 -0.96 3.99 -6.55
N TYR A 67 0.26 4.22 -7.04
CA TYR A 67 0.52 5.12 -8.16
C TYR A 67 -0.17 4.64 -9.44
N CYS A 68 -0.07 3.35 -9.77
CA CYS A 68 -0.76 2.75 -10.91
C CYS A 68 -2.29 2.89 -10.81
N ALA A 69 -2.86 2.74 -9.61
CA ALA A 69 -4.30 2.94 -9.39
C ALA A 69 -4.72 4.37 -9.77
N ILE A 70 -3.95 5.38 -9.35
CA ILE A 70 -4.23 6.78 -9.67
C ILE A 70 -4.04 7.05 -11.17
N LEU A 71 -2.92 6.61 -11.74
CA LEU A 71 -2.61 6.83 -13.16
C LEU A 71 -3.66 6.25 -14.10
N PHE A 72 -4.07 4.99 -13.88
CA PHE A 72 -4.92 4.29 -14.84
C PHE A 72 -6.41 4.52 -14.62
N PHE A 73 -6.84 4.90 -13.41
CA PHE A 73 -8.26 4.97 -13.04
C PHE A 73 -8.73 6.34 -12.53
N VAL A 74 -7.82 7.30 -12.30
CA VAL A 74 -8.19 8.67 -11.86
C VAL A 74 -7.82 9.73 -12.90
N VAL A 75 -6.65 9.61 -13.52
CA VAL A 75 -6.18 10.58 -14.54
C VAL A 75 -6.82 10.35 -15.92
N ARG A 76 -7.43 9.18 -16.13
CA ARG A 76 -8.11 8.81 -17.38
C ARG A 76 -9.56 9.28 -17.39
#